data_AF-A0A922LVA3-F1
#
_entry.id   AF-A0A922LVA3-F1
#
_cell.length_a   1.000
_cell.length_b   1.000
_cell.length_c   1.000
_cell.angle_alpha   90.00
_cell.angle_beta   90.00
_cell.angle_gamma   90.00
#
_symmetry.space_group_name_H-M   'P 1'
#
loop_
_entity.id
_entity.type
_entity.pdbx_description
1 polymer ?
#
loop_
_entity_poly.entity_id
_entity_poly.type
_entity_poly.pdbx_seq_one_letter_code
_entity_poly.pdbx_strand_id
1 'polypeptide(L)'
;MMPLLCALTIFSTVFSTLIQTSPTLTRSGILKIMQSNGPGSTGLTFTWIPVLFAYVGGLGRVLCSLFFLCLSFAGITSLIGHVQLTVVTAKDLGLSHRQAAFAGLFLTLVFGMPSAISINVLTNQDNVWGFALMLSGLSMAGLIIIYGPMKYRRVIVNDFGIDDWKLPVVWVFMISVLVPLSGTGLIIWWAYDLIKSNPKWYQLTLDSMTTTLLEWLIVFLILITVNAIAVWRNIDFFHKDKQNGYDPHNPDYIPKDELQSFDEFFIVSSDSVNISRNQMLTHL
;
A
#
# COMPACT_ATOMS: atom_id res chain seq x y z
N MET A 1 8.99 -14.75 6.07
CA MET A 1 10.15 -15.60 5.73
C MET A 1 11.10 -14.94 4.73
N MET A 2 10.59 -14.41 3.61
CA MET A 2 11.41 -13.70 2.60
C MET A 2 12.28 -12.55 3.16
N PRO A 3 11.75 -11.56 3.91
CA PRO A 3 12.57 -10.46 4.43
C PRO A 3 13.68 -10.90 5.38
N LEU A 4 13.43 -11.98 6.14
CA LEU A 4 14.42 -12.56 7.06
C LEU A 4 15.57 -13.21 6.29
N LEU A 5 15.27 -13.96 5.22
CA LEU A 5 16.29 -14.56 4.36
C LEU A 5 17.10 -13.49 3.63
N CYS A 6 16.43 -12.45 3.09
CA CYS A 6 17.10 -11.31 2.46
C CYS A 6 18.00 -10.55 3.45
N ALA A 7 17.55 -10.32 4.68
CA ALA A 7 18.37 -9.70 5.71
C ALA A 7 19.60 -10.56 6.02
N LEU A 8 19.43 -11.86 6.26
CA LEU A 8 20.53 -12.76 6.58
C LEU A 8 21.58 -12.81 5.46
N THR A 9 21.16 -12.81 4.19
CA THR A 9 22.08 -12.78 3.05
C THR A 9 22.77 -11.42 2.90
N ILE A 10 22.05 -10.30 3.00
CA ILE A 10 22.63 -8.94 2.84
C ILE A 10 23.58 -8.61 3.99
N PHE A 11 23.21 -8.88 5.24
CA PHE A 11 24.09 -8.62 6.39
C PHE A 11 25.36 -9.48 6.32
N SER A 12 25.23 -10.79 6.05
CA SER A 12 26.39 -11.68 5.92
C SER A 12 27.35 -11.22 4.83
N THR A 13 26.82 -10.77 3.69
CA THR A 13 27.62 -10.33 2.54
C THR A 13 28.33 -8.99 2.77
N VAL A 14 27.65 -8.01 3.37
CA VAL A 14 28.24 -6.70 3.70
C VAL A 14 29.34 -6.84 4.77
N PHE A 15 29.12 -7.68 5.80
CA PHE A 15 30.16 -7.97 6.79
C PHE A 15 31.37 -8.68 6.17
N SER A 16 31.15 -9.67 5.32
CA SER A 16 32.24 -10.41 4.65
C SER A 16 33.11 -9.50 3.77
N THR A 17 32.49 -8.58 3.02
CA THR A 17 33.21 -7.65 2.15
C THR A 17 33.97 -6.57 2.90
N LEU A 18 33.37 -5.96 3.92
CA LEU A 18 34.02 -4.89 4.69
C LEU A 18 35.26 -5.39 5.44
N ILE A 19 35.23 -6.65 5.92
CA ILE A 19 36.39 -7.30 6.55
C ILE A 19 37.52 -7.53 5.53
N GLN A 20 37.19 -7.91 4.29
CA GLN A 20 38.18 -8.17 3.24
C GLN A 20 38.74 -6.90 2.59
N THR A 21 37.93 -5.87 2.44
CA THR A 21 38.29 -4.62 1.74
C THR A 21 39.00 -3.61 2.64
N SER A 22 38.80 -3.67 3.95
CA SER A 22 39.35 -2.70 4.91
C SER A 22 39.76 -3.40 6.21
N PRO A 23 40.89 -4.13 6.22
CA PRO A 23 41.37 -4.89 7.38
C PRO A 23 41.76 -4.02 8.59
N THR A 24 41.79 -2.69 8.45
CA THR A 24 42.04 -1.72 9.52
C THR A 24 40.76 -1.20 10.20
N LEU A 25 39.57 -1.53 9.69
CA LEU A 25 38.31 -1.12 10.31
C LEU A 25 37.98 -2.03 11.49
N THR A 26 37.90 -1.45 12.68
CA THR A 26 37.36 -2.12 13.87
C THR A 26 35.91 -2.54 13.62
N ARG A 27 35.41 -3.59 14.29
CA ARG A 27 34.01 -4.05 14.21
C ARG A 27 32.98 -2.92 14.39
N SER A 28 33.32 -1.93 15.21
CA SER A 28 32.52 -0.70 15.42
C SER A 28 32.49 0.24 14.20
N GLY A 29 33.57 0.32 13.42
CA GLY A 29 33.63 1.09 12.18
C GLY A 29 32.77 0.49 11.07
N ILE A 30 32.78 -0.84 10.95
CA ILE A 30 31.90 -1.58 10.03
C ILE A 30 30.42 -1.36 10.40
N LEU A 31 30.07 -1.47 11.68
CA LEU A 31 28.73 -1.18 12.16
C LEU A 31 28.30 0.27 11.87
N LYS A 32 29.20 1.24 12.04
CA LYS A 32 28.92 2.64 11.76
C LYS A 32 28.69 2.92 10.27
N ILE A 33 29.42 2.24 9.39
CA ILE A 33 29.23 2.31 7.93
C ILE A 33 27.89 1.67 7.53
N MET A 34 27.53 0.55 8.15
CA MET A 34 26.22 -0.10 7.90
C MET A 34 25.04 0.72 8.43
N GLN A 35 25.26 1.51 9.49
CA GLN A 35 24.27 2.45 10.02
C GLN A 35 24.18 3.74 9.19
N SER A 36 25.23 4.12 8.47
CA SER A 36 25.17 5.21 7.50
C SER A 36 24.60 4.69 6.18
N ASN A 37 23.29 4.82 5.99
CA ASN A 37 22.55 4.19 4.87
C ASN A 37 22.90 4.70 3.45
N GLY A 38 23.97 5.49 3.26
CA GLY A 38 24.26 6.18 2.01
C GLY A 38 23.18 7.21 1.63
N PRO A 39 23.37 7.97 0.54
CA PRO A 39 22.36 8.93 0.07
C PRO A 39 21.01 8.25 -0.19
N GLY A 40 19.92 8.80 0.38
CA GLY A 40 18.56 8.28 0.19
C GLY A 40 18.32 6.85 0.69
N SER A 41 19.13 6.35 1.64
CA SER A 41 19.04 4.99 2.17
C SER A 41 19.27 3.85 1.14
N THR A 42 19.90 4.15 0.00
CA THR A 42 20.09 3.21 -1.12
C THR A 42 21.47 2.54 -1.16
N GLY A 43 22.39 2.94 -0.27
CA GLY A 43 23.80 2.56 -0.33
C GLY A 43 24.06 1.06 -0.24
N LEU A 44 23.31 0.34 0.59
CA LEU A 44 23.44 -1.12 0.74
C LEU A 44 23.25 -1.87 -0.58
N THR A 45 22.19 -1.53 -1.33
CA THR A 45 21.84 -2.23 -2.57
C THR A 45 22.68 -1.78 -3.75
N PHE A 46 22.91 -0.48 -3.91
CA PHE A 46 23.54 0.07 -5.12
C PHE A 46 25.05 0.30 -5.00
N THR A 47 25.62 0.25 -3.80
CA THR A 47 27.08 0.38 -3.59
C THR A 47 27.70 -0.94 -3.13
N TRP A 48 27.20 -1.53 -2.04
CA TRP A 48 27.90 -2.65 -1.40
C TRP A 48 27.69 -4.00 -2.11
N ILE A 49 26.49 -4.28 -2.61
CA ILE A 49 26.22 -5.53 -3.37
C ILE A 49 27.06 -5.62 -4.67
N PRO A 50 27.16 -4.56 -5.51
CA PRO A 50 28.06 -4.59 -6.67
C PRO A 50 29.53 -4.80 -6.30
N VAL A 51 29.99 -4.15 -5.24
CA VAL A 51 31.37 -4.30 -4.74
C VAL A 51 31.64 -5.74 -4.33
N LEU A 52 30.73 -6.38 -3.59
CA LEU A 52 30.81 -7.81 -3.26
C LEU A 52 30.99 -8.67 -4.51
N PHE A 53 30.11 -8.51 -5.49
CA PHE A 53 30.12 -9.34 -6.68
C PHE A 53 31.36 -9.11 -7.54
N ALA A 54 31.97 -7.92 -7.48
CA ALA A 54 33.27 -7.69 -8.11
C ALA A 54 34.38 -8.56 -7.49
N TYR A 55 34.36 -8.80 -6.17
CA TYR A 55 35.35 -9.65 -5.48
C TYR A 55 35.22 -11.14 -5.81
N VAL A 56 34.01 -11.63 -6.10
CA VAL A 56 33.77 -13.03 -6.49
C VAL A 56 34.35 -13.35 -7.89
N GLY A 57 34.74 -12.34 -8.66
CA GLY A 57 35.37 -12.51 -9.97
C GLY A 57 34.35 -12.76 -11.09
N GLY A 58 34.66 -13.67 -12.02
CA GLY A 58 33.89 -13.88 -13.25
C GLY A 58 32.42 -14.26 -13.01
N LEU A 59 32.16 -15.16 -12.06
CA LEU A 59 30.80 -15.59 -11.69
C LEU A 59 30.01 -14.45 -11.02
N GLY A 60 30.71 -13.57 -10.28
CA GLY A 60 30.09 -12.43 -9.62
C GLY A 60 29.45 -11.43 -10.57
N ARG A 61 30.04 -11.20 -11.76
CA ARG A 61 29.41 -10.35 -12.79
C ARG A 61 28.03 -10.86 -13.23
N VAL A 62 27.91 -12.18 -13.41
CA VAL A 62 26.63 -12.81 -13.78
C VAL A 62 25.61 -12.68 -12.65
N LEU A 63 26.03 -12.93 -11.40
CA LEU A 63 25.17 -12.75 -10.23
C LEU A 63 24.71 -11.31 -10.04
N CYS A 64 25.59 -10.34 -10.29
CA CYS A 64 25.26 -8.91 -10.22
C CYS A 64 24.19 -8.54 -11.23
N SER A 65 24.33 -8.99 -12.48
CA SER A 65 23.31 -8.78 -13.52
C SER A 65 21.97 -9.42 -13.16
N LEU A 66 21.98 -10.67 -12.67
CA LEU A 66 20.76 -11.36 -12.23
C LEU A 66 20.10 -10.68 -11.03
N PHE A 67 20.90 -10.17 -10.09
CA PHE A 67 20.42 -9.44 -8.94
C PHE A 67 19.67 -8.16 -9.35
N PHE A 68 20.27 -7.33 -10.20
CA PHE A 68 19.61 -6.11 -10.66
C PHE A 68 18.42 -6.38 -11.58
N LEU A 69 18.45 -7.46 -12.36
CA LEU A 69 17.29 -7.91 -13.13
C LEU A 69 16.12 -8.27 -12.20
N CYS A 70 16.39 -9.05 -11.14
CA CYS A 70 15.40 -9.40 -10.13
C CYS A 70 14.87 -8.15 -9.40
N LEU A 71 15.76 -7.23 -9.00
CA LEU A 71 15.38 -5.95 -8.39
C LEU A 71 14.48 -5.12 -9.31
N SER A 72 14.75 -5.13 -10.62
CA SER A 72 13.93 -4.43 -11.61
C SER A 72 12.54 -5.04 -11.74
N PHE A 73 12.43 -6.38 -11.79
CA PHE A 73 11.13 -7.05 -11.79
C PHE A 73 10.34 -6.79 -10.50
N ALA A 74 10.99 -6.81 -9.34
CA ALA A 74 10.36 -6.47 -8.08
C ALA A 74 9.82 -5.01 -8.08
N GLY A 75 10.60 -4.07 -8.62
CA GLY A 75 10.16 -2.68 -8.77
C GLY A 75 8.97 -2.52 -9.72
N ILE A 76 8.99 -3.19 -10.87
CA ILE A 76 7.92 -3.13 -11.87
C ILE A 76 6.61 -3.70 -11.32
N THR A 77 6.64 -4.85 -10.62
CA THR A 77 5.43 -5.45 -10.05
C THR A 77 4.80 -4.57 -8.98
N SER A 78 5.60 -3.94 -8.11
CA SER A 78 5.11 -2.94 -7.15
C SER A 78 4.53 -1.70 -7.83
N LEU A 79 5.18 -1.20 -8.89
CA LEU A 79 4.72 -0.03 -9.64
C LEU A 79 3.35 -0.28 -10.28
N ILE A 80 3.11 -1.48 -10.83
CA ILE A 80 1.80 -1.85 -11.39
C ILE A 80 0.70 -1.70 -10.33
N GLY A 81 0.95 -2.12 -9.08
CA GLY A 81 0.00 -1.95 -7.98
C GLY A 81 -0.33 -0.49 -7.68
N HIS A 82 0.68 0.39 -7.64
CA HIS A 82 0.49 1.82 -7.41
C HIS A 82 -0.25 2.51 -8.56
N VAL A 83 0.07 2.16 -9.81
CA VAL A 83 -0.63 2.68 -10.99
C VAL A 83 -2.08 2.22 -10.97
N GLN A 84 -2.35 0.94 -10.66
CA GLN A 84 -3.70 0.40 -10.59
C GLN A 84 -4.59 1.14 -9.59
N LEU A 85 -4.05 1.52 -8.42
CA LEU A 85 -4.77 2.34 -7.45
C LEU A 85 -5.22 3.66 -8.09
N THR A 86 -4.32 4.34 -8.81
CA THR A 86 -4.62 5.59 -9.52
C THR A 86 -5.67 5.38 -10.62
N VAL A 87 -5.59 4.26 -11.36
CA VAL A 87 -6.53 3.92 -12.42
C VAL A 87 -7.94 3.67 -11.87
N VAL A 88 -8.06 2.97 -10.75
CA VAL A 88 -9.36 2.73 -10.09
C VAL A 88 -9.96 4.06 -9.65
N THR A 89 -9.20 4.91 -8.95
CA THR A 89 -9.67 6.25 -8.55
C THR A 89 -10.08 7.09 -9.76
N ALA A 90 -9.33 7.04 -10.87
CA ALA A 90 -9.67 7.76 -12.10
C ALA A 90 -10.95 7.21 -12.78
N LYS A 91 -11.18 5.89 -12.73
CA LYS A 91 -12.42 5.27 -13.22
C LYS A 91 -13.62 5.65 -12.36
N ASP A 92 -13.43 5.74 -11.05
CA ASP A 92 -14.49 6.14 -10.12
C ASP A 92 -14.95 7.59 -10.38
N LEU A 93 -14.08 8.42 -10.97
CA LEU A 93 -14.40 9.77 -11.47
C LEU A 93 -15.10 9.78 -12.85
N GLY A 94 -15.42 8.60 -13.41
CA GLY A 94 -16.14 8.45 -14.68
C GLY A 94 -15.27 8.32 -15.94
N LEU A 95 -13.94 8.18 -15.80
CA LEU A 95 -13.07 7.98 -16.97
C LEU A 95 -13.15 6.55 -17.51
N SER A 96 -13.09 6.42 -18.85
CA SER A 96 -13.00 5.10 -19.49
C SER A 96 -11.68 4.40 -19.11
N HIS A 97 -11.68 3.07 -19.03
CA HIS A 97 -10.52 2.29 -18.56
C HIS A 97 -9.22 2.62 -19.31
N ARG A 98 -9.28 2.77 -20.63
CA ARG A 98 -8.10 3.11 -21.44
C ARG A 98 -7.57 4.50 -21.11
N GLN A 99 -8.44 5.49 -20.97
CA GLN A 99 -8.04 6.85 -20.61
C GLN A 99 -7.48 6.91 -19.19
N ALA A 100 -8.10 6.21 -18.23
CA ALA A 100 -7.63 6.12 -16.85
C ALA A 100 -6.24 5.47 -16.76
N ALA A 101 -5.99 4.38 -17.51
CA ALA A 101 -4.69 3.72 -17.57
C ALA A 101 -3.59 4.63 -18.13
N PHE A 102 -3.86 5.32 -19.26
CA PHE A 102 -2.91 6.28 -19.82
C PHE A 102 -2.65 7.47 -18.90
N ALA A 103 -3.70 8.00 -18.26
CA ALA A 103 -3.57 9.11 -17.31
C ALA A 103 -2.74 8.69 -16.09
N GLY A 104 -2.98 7.51 -15.52
CA GLY A 104 -2.21 6.96 -14.40
C GLY A 104 -0.72 6.85 -14.75
N LEU A 105 -0.38 6.21 -15.87
CA LEU A 105 1.01 6.10 -16.33
C LEU A 105 1.66 7.46 -16.58
N PHE A 106 0.94 8.38 -17.21
CA PHE A 106 1.43 9.73 -17.50
C PHE A 106 1.70 10.51 -16.21
N LEU A 107 0.77 10.50 -15.24
CA LEU A 107 0.93 11.16 -13.95
C LEU A 107 2.11 10.58 -13.18
N THR A 108 2.25 9.25 -13.13
CA THR A 108 3.38 8.59 -12.48
C THR A 108 4.72 9.01 -13.11
N LEU A 109 4.78 9.14 -14.44
CA LEU A 109 5.99 9.60 -15.12
C LEU A 109 6.30 11.07 -14.82
N VAL A 110 5.29 11.95 -14.88
CA VAL A 110 5.48 13.39 -14.64
C VAL A 110 5.91 13.66 -13.19
N PHE A 111 5.24 13.06 -12.22
CA PHE A 111 5.58 13.24 -10.80
C PHE A 111 6.83 12.45 -10.38
N GLY A 112 7.15 11.35 -11.06
CA GLY A 112 8.38 10.57 -10.80
C GLY A 112 9.65 11.19 -11.41
N MET A 113 9.52 11.99 -12.46
CA MET A 113 10.67 12.57 -13.17
C MET A 113 11.57 13.46 -12.30
N PRO A 114 11.06 14.38 -11.47
CA PRO A 114 11.91 15.17 -10.56
C PRO A 114 12.73 14.30 -9.60
N SER A 115 12.13 13.21 -9.08
CA SER A 115 12.78 12.26 -8.19
C SER A 115 13.86 11.44 -8.89
N ALA A 116 13.73 11.19 -10.20
CA ALA A 116 14.76 10.54 -11.00
C ALA A 116 15.97 11.45 -11.29
N ILE A 117 15.76 12.77 -11.33
CA ILE A 117 16.81 13.76 -11.62
C ILE A 117 17.60 14.14 -10.36
N SER A 118 16.94 14.22 -9.21
CA SER A 118 17.57 14.66 -7.96
C SER A 118 17.30 13.69 -6.80
N ILE A 119 18.38 13.17 -6.22
CA ILE A 119 18.33 12.31 -5.03
C ILE A 119 17.75 13.05 -3.82
N ASN A 120 17.94 14.37 -3.72
CA ASN A 120 17.38 15.17 -2.63
C ASN A 120 15.85 15.27 -2.77
N VAL A 121 15.34 15.41 -3.99
CA VAL A 121 13.90 15.40 -4.25
C VAL A 121 13.32 14.02 -3.94
N LEU A 122 13.98 12.94 -4.38
CA LEU A 122 13.56 11.58 -4.04
C LEU A 122 13.49 11.37 -2.52
N THR A 123 14.52 11.80 -1.79
CA THR A 123 14.60 11.66 -0.33
C THR A 123 13.50 12.47 0.38
N ASN A 124 13.26 13.72 -0.06
CA ASN A 124 12.17 14.52 0.50
C ASN A 124 10.81 13.86 0.24
N GLN A 125 10.52 13.47 -1.00
CA GLN A 125 9.22 12.89 -1.36
C GLN A 125 8.97 11.54 -0.66
N ASP A 126 9.98 10.68 -0.57
CA ASP A 126 9.87 9.41 0.17
C ASP A 126 9.57 9.65 1.66
N ASN A 127 10.24 10.62 2.29
CA ASN A 127 9.98 11.00 3.68
C ASN A 127 8.56 11.58 3.85
N VAL A 128 8.20 12.61 3.09
CA VAL A 128 6.91 13.31 3.22
C VAL A 128 5.74 12.37 3.04
N TRP A 129 5.76 11.55 1.98
CA TRP A 129 4.65 10.64 1.69
C TRP A 129 4.70 9.37 2.51
N GLY A 130 5.88 8.90 2.94
CA GLY A 130 6.03 7.81 3.89
C GLY A 130 5.33 8.08 5.22
N PHE A 131 5.48 9.28 5.79
CA PHE A 131 4.75 9.66 7.00
C PHE A 131 3.26 9.91 6.75
N ALA A 132 2.89 10.41 5.55
CA ALA A 132 1.48 10.57 5.18
C ALA A 132 0.74 9.21 5.11
N LEU A 133 1.41 8.15 4.63
CA LEU A 133 0.85 6.80 4.61
C LEU A 133 0.52 6.29 6.03
N MET A 134 1.33 6.66 7.03
CA MET A 134 1.06 6.33 8.43
C MET A 134 -0.20 7.02 8.95
N LEU A 135 -0.40 8.30 8.59
CA LEU A 135 -1.63 9.03 8.90
C LEU A 135 -2.85 8.43 8.18
N SER A 136 -2.70 8.02 6.93
CA SER A 136 -3.74 7.31 6.17
C SER A 136 -4.12 5.98 6.83
N GLY A 137 -3.13 5.21 7.29
CA GLY A 137 -3.35 3.94 8.01
C GLY A 137 -4.10 4.14 9.32
N LEU A 138 -3.74 5.17 10.09
CA LEU A 138 -4.48 5.55 11.31
C LEU A 138 -5.90 5.99 11.02
N SER A 139 -6.11 6.75 9.93
CA SER A 139 -7.44 7.19 9.51
C SER A 139 -8.32 5.99 9.16
N MET A 140 -7.78 5.00 8.44
CA MET A 140 -8.46 3.74 8.12
C MET A 140 -8.79 2.93 9.39
N ALA A 141 -7.87 2.84 10.35
CA ALA A 141 -8.14 2.22 11.64
C ALA A 141 -9.24 2.97 12.41
N GLY A 142 -9.23 4.31 12.36
CA GLY A 142 -10.27 5.16 12.93
C GLY A 142 -11.66 4.89 12.35
N LEU A 143 -11.78 4.71 11.03
CA LEU A 143 -13.04 4.33 10.38
C LEU A 143 -13.59 3.00 10.91
N ILE A 144 -12.73 1.99 11.09
CA ILE A 144 -13.11 0.69 11.64
C ILE A 144 -13.58 0.83 13.10
N ILE A 145 -12.93 1.69 13.88
CA ILE A 145 -13.32 1.97 15.28
C ILE A 145 -14.70 2.63 15.34
N ILE A 146 -14.96 3.62 14.49
CA ILE A 146 -16.27 4.32 14.42
C ILE A 146 -17.38 3.36 13.98
N TYR A 147 -17.11 2.49 12.99
CA TYR A 147 -18.07 1.49 12.53
C TYR A 147 -18.38 0.40 13.57
N GLY A 148 -17.46 0.19 14.52
CA GLY A 148 -17.55 -0.87 15.51
C GLY A 148 -16.70 -2.07 15.12
N PRO A 149 -15.52 -2.26 15.74
CA PRO A 149 -14.56 -3.31 15.38
C PRO A 149 -15.13 -4.75 15.45
N MET A 150 -16.05 -4.99 16.38
CA MET A 150 -16.76 -6.27 16.49
C MET A 150 -17.77 -6.48 15.36
N LYS A 151 -18.49 -5.43 14.95
CA LYS A 151 -19.42 -5.47 13.82
C LYS A 151 -18.66 -5.66 12.51
N TYR A 152 -17.56 -4.93 12.32
CA TYR A 152 -16.67 -5.07 11.17
C TYR A 152 -16.19 -6.52 11.00
N ARG A 153 -15.63 -7.09 12.07
CA ARG A 153 -15.13 -8.47 12.06
C ARG A 153 -16.22 -9.49 11.69
N ARG A 154 -17.41 -9.38 12.27
CA ARG A 154 -18.49 -10.35 12.02
C ARG A 154 -19.06 -10.17 10.62
N VAL A 155 -19.59 -8.99 10.34
CA VAL A 155 -20.38 -8.71 9.14
C VAL A 155 -19.51 -8.61 7.90
N ILE A 156 -18.38 -7.90 7.94
CA ILE A 156 -17.58 -7.59 6.73
C ILE A 156 -16.57 -8.70 6.41
N VAL A 157 -16.04 -9.39 7.43
CA VAL A 157 -14.99 -10.40 7.23
C VAL A 157 -15.53 -11.83 7.33
N ASN A 158 -16.16 -12.17 8.45
CA ASN A 158 -16.52 -13.57 8.72
C ASN A 158 -17.78 -14.03 7.99
N ASP A 159 -18.73 -13.15 7.73
CA ASP A 159 -20.00 -13.51 7.08
C ASP A 159 -19.87 -13.50 5.54
N PHE A 160 -18.97 -12.69 4.97
CA PHE A 160 -18.63 -12.73 3.52
C PHE A 160 -17.65 -13.85 3.16
N GLY A 161 -16.84 -14.34 4.10
CA GLY A 161 -15.87 -15.41 3.87
C GLY A 161 -16.53 -16.79 3.88
N ILE A 162 -16.99 -17.26 2.72
CA ILE A 162 -17.49 -18.63 2.55
C ILE A 162 -16.30 -19.60 2.68
N ASP A 163 -16.31 -20.45 3.71
CA ASP A 163 -15.29 -21.48 4.02
C ASP A 163 -13.84 -20.98 4.26
N ASP A 164 -13.64 -19.69 4.57
CA ASP A 164 -12.33 -19.13 4.90
C ASP A 164 -12.06 -19.07 6.43
N TRP A 165 -10.81 -18.86 6.81
CA TRP A 165 -10.40 -18.76 8.20
C TRP A 165 -11.02 -17.53 8.87
N LYS A 166 -11.92 -17.78 9.82
CA LYS A 166 -12.54 -16.73 10.64
C LYS A 166 -11.49 -15.94 11.42
N LEU A 167 -11.60 -14.62 11.31
CA LEU A 167 -10.73 -13.69 12.01
C LEU A 167 -10.93 -13.84 13.53
N PRO A 168 -9.88 -13.95 14.36
CA PRO A 168 -10.02 -14.13 15.81
C PRO A 168 -10.46 -12.83 16.52
N VAL A 169 -11.01 -12.96 17.73
CA VAL A 169 -11.40 -11.79 18.55
C VAL A 169 -10.18 -10.94 18.93
N VAL A 170 -9.00 -11.55 19.03
CA VAL A 170 -7.73 -10.85 19.31
C VAL A 170 -7.45 -9.75 18.27
N TRP A 171 -7.87 -9.94 17.02
CA TRP A 171 -7.72 -8.92 15.97
C TRP A 171 -8.45 -7.61 16.32
N VAL A 172 -9.60 -7.70 17.00
CA VAL A 172 -10.38 -6.54 17.46
C VAL A 172 -9.58 -5.73 18.48
N PHE A 173 -8.90 -6.39 19.43
CA PHE A 173 -7.99 -5.73 20.34
C PHE A 173 -6.81 -5.07 19.60
N MET A 174 -6.23 -5.78 18.63
CA MET A 174 -5.12 -5.25 17.83
C MET A 174 -5.51 -3.98 17.07
N ILE A 175 -6.63 -4.00 16.33
CA ILE A 175 -7.04 -2.85 15.51
C ILE A 175 -7.55 -1.67 16.34
N SER A 176 -8.15 -1.93 17.51
CA SER A 176 -8.76 -0.88 18.34
C SER A 176 -7.78 -0.23 19.31
N VAL A 177 -6.76 -0.97 19.77
CA VAL A 177 -5.83 -0.51 20.81
C VAL A 177 -4.40 -0.48 20.29
N LEU A 178 -3.89 -1.61 19.79
CA LEU A 178 -2.48 -1.72 19.42
C LEU A 178 -2.11 -0.82 18.24
N VAL A 179 -2.90 -0.85 17.17
CA VAL A 179 -2.63 -0.07 15.94
C VAL A 179 -2.73 1.45 16.17
N PRO A 180 -3.78 1.98 16.82
CA PRO A 180 -3.85 3.42 17.10
C PRO A 180 -2.74 3.88 18.05
N LEU A 181 -2.42 3.08 19.07
CA LEU A 181 -1.35 3.38 20.02
C LEU A 181 0.01 3.40 19.32
N SER A 182 0.32 2.38 18.52
CA SER A 182 1.60 2.29 17.81
C SER A 182 1.74 3.39 16.76
N GLY A 183 0.71 3.63 15.94
CA GLY A 183 0.75 4.69 14.93
C GLY A 183 0.86 6.09 15.55
N THR A 184 0.12 6.38 16.62
CA THR A 184 0.23 7.67 17.32
C THR A 184 1.60 7.82 17.97
N GLY A 185 2.11 6.77 18.61
CA GLY A 185 3.45 6.75 19.19
C GLY A 185 4.55 7.00 18.15
N LEU A 186 4.43 6.38 16.96
CA LEU A 186 5.38 6.59 15.86
C LEU A 186 5.31 8.02 15.29
N ILE A 187 4.12 8.61 15.17
CA ILE A 187 3.98 10.01 14.73
C ILE A 187 4.62 10.97 15.74
N ILE A 188 4.34 10.78 17.03
CA ILE A 188 4.91 11.61 18.10
C ILE A 188 6.43 11.45 18.15
N TRP A 189 6.93 10.22 18.07
CA TRP A 189 8.36 9.96 18.04
C TRP A 189 8.99 10.65 16.83
N TRP A 190 8.49 10.39 15.63
CA TRP A 190 9.00 11.02 14.42
C TRP A 190 9.07 12.55 14.54
N ALA A 191 7.98 13.20 15.01
CA ALA A 191 7.96 14.64 15.21
C ALA A 191 9.03 15.10 16.22
N TYR A 192 9.19 14.37 17.32
CA TYR A 192 10.23 14.65 18.31
C TYR A 192 11.65 14.50 17.74
N ASP A 193 11.92 13.43 17.00
CA ASP A 193 13.23 13.14 16.42
C ASP A 193 13.64 14.21 15.39
N LEU A 194 12.69 14.65 14.56
CA LEU A 194 12.94 15.65 13.54
C LEU A 194 13.21 17.05 14.13
N ILE A 195 12.48 17.42 15.19
CA ILE A 195 12.70 18.68 15.92
C ILE A 195 14.05 18.66 16.65
N LYS A 196 14.41 17.53 17.26
CA LYS A 196 15.68 17.39 18.00
C LYS A 196 16.90 17.39 17.08
N SER A 197 16.79 16.72 15.93
CA SER A 197 17.89 16.60 14.98
C SER A 197 18.14 17.89 14.19
N ASN A 198 17.10 18.70 13.97
CA ASN A 198 17.20 19.96 13.22
C ASN A 198 16.83 21.18 14.09
N PRO A 199 17.81 21.90 14.69
CA PRO A 199 17.52 23.07 15.53
C PRO A 199 16.88 24.25 14.77
N LYS A 200 16.87 24.21 13.44
CA LYS A 200 16.16 25.14 12.55
C LYS A 200 15.01 24.47 11.78
N TRP A 201 14.27 23.56 12.44
CA TRP A 201 13.11 22.88 11.87
C TRP A 201 12.06 23.81 11.24
N TYR A 202 12.04 25.08 11.63
CA TYR A 202 11.15 26.12 11.13
C TYR A 202 11.58 26.76 9.79
N GLN A 203 12.81 26.52 9.33
CA GLN A 203 13.28 27.03 8.04
C GLN A 203 12.85 26.09 6.92
N LEU A 204 12.45 26.68 5.77
CA LEU A 204 12.03 25.95 4.58
C LEU A 204 13.25 25.33 3.87
N THR A 205 13.73 24.22 4.41
CA THR A 205 14.71 23.34 3.77
C THR A 205 14.04 22.02 3.39
N LEU A 206 14.52 21.36 2.34
CA LEU A 206 13.91 20.12 1.83
C LEU A 206 13.76 19.02 2.90
N ASP A 207 14.60 18.99 3.94
CA ASP A 207 14.53 17.99 5.02
C ASP A 207 13.85 18.51 6.31
N SER A 208 13.13 19.63 6.24
CA SER A 208 12.50 20.28 7.40
C SER A 208 11.07 19.82 7.65
N MET A 209 10.69 19.75 8.93
CA MET A 209 9.32 19.47 9.37
C MET A 209 8.30 20.44 8.77
N THR A 210 8.68 21.71 8.66
CA THR A 210 7.81 22.75 8.12
C THR A 210 7.50 22.54 6.65
N THR A 211 8.47 22.05 5.86
CA THR A 211 8.23 21.71 4.46
C THR A 211 7.28 20.51 4.34
N THR A 212 7.47 19.46 5.14
CA THR A 212 6.54 18.31 5.18
C THR A 212 5.11 18.72 5.54
N LEU A 213 4.93 19.52 6.60
CA LEU A 213 3.61 20.00 7.00
C LEU A 213 2.98 20.94 5.97
N LEU A 214 3.78 21.76 5.31
CA LEU A 214 3.32 22.66 4.26
C LEU A 214 2.87 21.88 3.02
N GLU A 215 3.63 20.86 2.59
CA GLU A 215 3.22 19.98 1.50
C GLU A 215 1.88 19.30 1.79
N TRP A 216 1.70 18.76 3.01
CA TRP A 216 0.42 18.18 3.43
C TRP A 216 -0.70 19.20 3.46
N LEU A 217 -0.46 20.39 4.01
CA LEU A 217 -1.45 21.45 4.08
C LEU A 217 -1.91 21.89 2.69
N ILE A 218 -0.99 22.02 1.73
CA ILE A 218 -1.32 22.32 0.33
C ILE A 218 -2.24 21.23 -0.23
N VAL A 219 -1.92 19.96 -0.02
CA VAL A 219 -2.72 18.84 -0.53
C VAL A 219 -4.11 18.81 0.11
N PHE A 220 -4.21 19.01 1.43
CA PHE A 220 -5.50 19.12 2.11
C PHE A 220 -6.33 20.29 1.59
N LEU A 221 -5.72 21.45 1.36
CA LEU A 221 -6.41 22.60 0.77
C LEU A 221 -6.91 22.31 -0.65
N ILE A 222 -6.11 21.63 -1.48
CA ILE A 222 -6.52 21.23 -2.83
C ILE A 222 -7.71 20.27 -2.74
N LEU A 223 -7.65 19.24 -1.90
CA LEU A 223 -8.73 18.26 -1.73
C LEU A 223 -10.01 18.91 -1.23
N ILE A 224 -9.92 19.77 -0.21
CA ILE A 224 -11.07 20.52 0.33
C ILE A 224 -11.67 21.43 -0.74
N THR A 225 -10.83 22.13 -1.50
CA THR A 225 -11.29 23.04 -2.57
C THR A 225 -12.00 22.27 -3.68
N VAL A 226 -11.43 21.17 -4.15
CA VAL A 226 -12.05 20.31 -5.17
C VAL A 226 -13.36 19.74 -4.66
N ASN A 227 -13.40 19.26 -3.41
CA ASN A 227 -14.62 18.74 -2.79
C ASN A 227 -15.69 19.84 -2.59
N ALA A 228 -15.30 21.04 -2.20
CA ALA A 228 -16.22 22.17 -2.07
C ALA A 228 -16.81 22.59 -3.42
N ILE A 229 -15.99 22.59 -4.49
CA ILE A 229 -16.45 22.85 -5.85
C ILE A 229 -17.41 21.74 -6.31
N ALA A 230 -17.12 20.48 -5.99
CA ALA A 230 -17.98 19.33 -6.29
C ALA A 230 -19.39 19.52 -5.72
N VAL A 231 -19.45 19.79 -4.42
CA VAL A 231 -20.70 20.01 -3.68
C VAL A 231 -21.41 21.26 -4.20
N TRP A 232 -20.69 22.36 -4.44
CA TRP A 232 -21.27 23.60 -4.94
C TRP A 232 -21.88 23.45 -6.34
N ARG A 233 -21.27 22.62 -7.20
CA ARG A 233 -21.77 22.37 -8.56
C ARG A 233 -22.74 21.18 -8.66
N ASN A 234 -23.07 20.51 -7.55
CA ASN A 234 -23.83 19.25 -7.53
C ASN A 234 -23.31 18.23 -8.55
N ILE A 235 -21.98 18.15 -8.70
CA ILE A 235 -21.36 17.17 -9.58
C ILE A 235 -21.25 15.87 -8.80
N ASP A 236 -22.06 14.89 -9.16
CA ASP A 236 -21.92 13.51 -8.68
C ASP A 236 -20.71 12.88 -9.39
N PHE A 237 -19.52 13.04 -8.79
CA PHE A 237 -18.28 12.46 -9.30
C PHE A 237 -18.33 10.93 -9.32
N PHE A 238 -18.99 10.34 -8.33
CA PHE A 238 -19.18 8.92 -8.22
C PHE A 238 -20.55 8.57 -8.77
N HIS A 239 -20.60 7.76 -9.81
CA HIS A 239 -21.87 7.12 -10.17
C HIS A 239 -22.34 6.33 -8.95
N LYS A 240 -23.55 6.61 -8.47
CA LYS A 240 -24.22 5.70 -7.55
C LYS A 240 -24.41 4.40 -8.32
N ASP A 241 -23.48 3.45 -8.12
CA ASP A 241 -23.77 2.07 -8.44
C ASP A 241 -25.08 1.75 -7.74
N LYS A 242 -26.06 1.25 -8.51
CA LYS A 242 -27.29 0.70 -7.95
C LYS A 242 -26.88 -0.18 -6.77
N GLN A 243 -27.54 -0.02 -5.63
CA GLN A 243 -27.32 -0.82 -4.42
C GLN A 243 -27.49 -2.33 -4.72
N ASN A 244 -26.49 -2.93 -5.35
CA ASN A 244 -26.36 -4.35 -5.55
C ASN A 244 -25.32 -4.80 -4.53
N GLY A 245 -25.71 -4.74 -3.25
CA GLY A 245 -24.87 -5.10 -2.12
C GLY A 245 -25.59 -4.84 -0.80
N TYR A 246 -25.25 -5.64 0.22
CA TYR A 246 -25.77 -5.50 1.58
C TYR A 246 -25.54 -4.10 2.13
N ASP A 247 -26.57 -3.52 2.75
CA ASP A 247 -26.46 -2.23 3.43
C ASP A 247 -25.50 -2.37 4.64
N PRO A 248 -24.37 -1.65 4.68
CA PRO A 248 -23.42 -1.71 5.80
C PRO A 248 -24.06 -1.30 7.14
N HIS A 249 -25.13 -0.50 7.09
CA HIS A 249 -25.84 -0.06 8.28
C HIS A 249 -26.96 -1.03 8.69
N ASN A 250 -27.48 -1.83 7.76
CA ASN A 250 -28.57 -2.77 8.00
C ASN A 250 -28.24 -4.17 7.43
N PRO A 251 -27.43 -4.97 8.14
CA PRO A 251 -26.93 -6.25 7.65
C PRO A 251 -28.03 -7.31 7.42
N ASP A 252 -29.23 -7.11 7.96
CA ASP A 252 -30.38 -8.00 7.78
C ASP A 252 -31.17 -7.68 6.49
N TYR A 253 -30.80 -6.62 5.76
CA TYR A 253 -31.44 -6.25 4.50
C TYR A 253 -30.84 -7.03 3.32
N ILE A 254 -31.55 -8.05 2.87
CA ILE A 254 -31.27 -8.76 1.61
C ILE A 254 -31.83 -7.90 0.47
N PRO A 255 -31.02 -7.54 -0.55
CA PRO A 255 -31.51 -6.80 -1.72
C PRO A 255 -32.66 -7.56 -2.40
N LYS A 256 -33.72 -6.84 -2.80
CA LYS A 256 -34.88 -7.47 -3.49
C LYS A 256 -34.49 -8.23 -4.76
N ASP A 257 -33.42 -7.80 -5.43
CA ASP A 257 -32.92 -8.42 -6.66
C ASP A 257 -32.26 -9.79 -6.38
N GLU A 258 -31.67 -9.99 -5.19
CA GLU A 258 -31.19 -11.31 -4.76
C GLU A 258 -32.36 -12.25 -4.48
N LEU A 259 -33.40 -11.79 -3.77
CA LEU A 259 -34.64 -12.55 -3.58
C LEU A 259 -35.29 -12.95 -4.91
N GLN A 260 -35.32 -12.06 -5.91
CA GLN A 260 -35.80 -12.40 -7.26
C GLN A 260 -34.90 -13.41 -7.96
N SER A 261 -33.57 -13.30 -7.85
CA SER A 261 -32.65 -14.29 -8.43
C SER A 261 -32.72 -15.65 -7.75
N PHE A 262 -32.94 -15.69 -6.43
CA PHE A 262 -33.15 -16.92 -5.67
C PHE A 262 -34.49 -17.55 -6.02
N ASP A 263 -35.57 -16.75 -6.13
CA ASP A 263 -36.88 -17.24 -6.57
C ASP A 263 -36.82 -17.74 -8.03
N GLU A 264 -36.17 -17.02 -8.96
CA GLU A 264 -35.95 -17.51 -10.33
C GLU A 264 -35.11 -18.79 -10.36
N PHE A 265 -34.07 -18.90 -9.54
CA PHE A 265 -33.25 -20.12 -9.44
C PHE A 265 -34.05 -21.31 -8.89
N PHE A 266 -34.90 -21.09 -7.88
CA PHE A 266 -35.78 -22.13 -7.34
C PHE A 266 -36.87 -22.54 -8.35
N ILE A 267 -37.48 -21.58 -9.06
CA ILE A 267 -38.48 -21.84 -10.12
C ILE A 267 -37.85 -22.66 -11.25
N VAL A 268 -36.68 -22.25 -11.76
CA VAL A 268 -35.96 -22.97 -12.84
C VAL A 268 -35.55 -24.38 -12.40
N SER A 269 -35.10 -24.55 -11.14
CA SER A 269 -34.79 -25.89 -10.62
C SER A 269 -36.03 -26.78 -10.53
N SER A 270 -37.16 -26.23 -10.08
CA SER A 270 -38.42 -26.98 -9.95
C SER A 270 -39.00 -27.40 -11.31
N ASP A 271 -38.90 -26.53 -12.32
CA ASP A 271 -39.30 -26.82 -13.69
C ASP A 271 -38.38 -27.86 -14.35
N SER A 272 -37.06 -27.77 -14.12
CA SER A 272 -36.11 -28.78 -14.63
C SER A 272 -36.34 -30.18 -14.03
N VAL A 273 -36.75 -30.26 -12.77
CA VAL A 273 -37.10 -31.52 -12.08
C VAL A 273 -38.46 -32.06 -12.56
N ASN A 274 -39.43 -31.20 -12.86
CA ASN A 274 -40.72 -31.62 -13.43
C ASN A 274 -40.61 -32.06 -14.90
N ILE A 275 -39.78 -31.40 -15.71
CA ILE A 275 -39.53 -31.78 -17.11
C ILE A 275 -38.85 -33.16 -17.18
N SER A 276 -37.83 -33.39 -16.34
CA SER A 276 -37.14 -34.68 -16.29
C SER A 276 -38.02 -35.82 -15.76
N ARG A 277 -38.95 -35.54 -14.84
CA ARG A 277 -39.95 -36.52 -14.38
C ARG A 277 -40.99 -36.85 -15.45
N ASN A 278 -41.45 -35.88 -16.24
CA ASN A 278 -42.40 -36.11 -17.33
C ASN A 278 -41.76 -36.84 -18.53
N GLN A 279 -40.49 -36.57 -18.84
CA GLN A 279 -39.75 -37.32 -19.88
C GLN A 279 -39.50 -38.79 -19.50
N MET A 280 -39.34 -39.10 -18.21
CA MET A 280 -39.26 -40.49 -17.74
C MET A 280 -40.60 -41.23 -17.80
N LEU A 281 -41.73 -40.53 -17.66
CA LEU A 281 -43.07 -41.15 -17.71
C LEU A 281 -43.58 -41.40 -19.13
N THR A 282 -43.01 -40.75 -20.16
CA THR A 282 -43.36 -40.98 -21.57
C THR A 282 -42.57 -42.13 -22.22
N HIS A 283 -41.64 -42.75 -21.49
CA HIS A 283 -40.79 -43.86 -21.97
C HIS A 283 -41.02 -45.19 -21.23
N LEU A 284 -42.15 -45.34 -20.56
CA LEU A 284 -42.70 -46.61 -20.05
C LEU A 284 -44.02 -46.91 -20.76
#